data_AF-A0A087SUM6-F1
#
_entry.id   AF-A0A087SUM6-F1
#
_cell.length_a   1.000
_cell.length_b   1.000
_cell.length_c   1.000
_cell.angle_alpha   90.00
_cell.angle_beta   90.00
_cell.angle_gamma   90.00
#
_symmetry.space_group_name_H-M   'P 1'
#
loop_
_entity.id
_entity.type
_entity.pdbx_description
1 polymer ?
#
loop_
_entity_poly.entity_id
_entity_poly.type
_entity_poly.pdbx_seq_one_letter_code
_entity_poly.pdbx_strand_id
1 'polypeptide(L)'
;MSVEFDTFLDSAKKWFCHFDDDNYVNVPRLLKLLQAYNPQEDWYLGKPSIRSPLEIVSRDDKQKNISFWFATGGAGFCLSRALALKMLPVASGGKFISIGEKIRLPDDVTMG
;
A
#
# COMPACT_ATOMS: atom_id res chain seq x y z
N MET A 1 -8.28 5.98 -0.81
CA MET A 1 -7.56 4.70 -0.94
C MET A 1 -8.43 3.45 -1.20
N SER A 2 -9.45 3.09 -0.38
CA SER A 2 -10.20 1.82 -0.57
C SER A 2 -10.84 1.66 -1.95
N VAL A 3 -11.49 2.71 -2.47
CA VAL A 3 -12.15 2.67 -3.79
C VAL A 3 -11.14 2.54 -4.93
N GLU A 4 -9.98 3.17 -4.81
CA GLU A 4 -8.90 3.06 -5.80
C GLU A 4 -8.37 1.63 -5.88
N PHE A 5 -8.23 0.97 -4.73
CA PHE A 5 -7.76 -0.40 -4.65
C PHE A 5 -8.76 -1.38 -5.28
N ASP A 6 -10.05 -1.26 -4.94
CA ASP A 6 -11.12 -2.07 -5.55
C ASP A 6 -11.19 -1.86 -7.07
N THR A 7 -11.12 -0.59 -7.52
CA THR A 7 -11.09 -0.24 -8.96
C THR A 7 -9.89 -0.89 -9.67
N PHE A 8 -8.73 -0.93 -9.03
CA PHE A 8 -7.55 -1.58 -9.60
C PHE A 8 -7.72 -3.09 -9.72
N LEU A 9 -8.30 -3.75 -8.70
CA LEU A 9 -8.52 -5.19 -8.73
C LEU A 9 -9.39 -5.61 -9.93
N ASP A 10 -10.43 -4.81 -10.21
CA ASP A 10 -11.36 -5.00 -11.35
C ASP A 10 -10.72 -4.71 -12.71
N SER A 11 -9.70 -3.83 -12.77
CA SER A 11 -9.08 -3.38 -14.03
C SER A 11 -8.21 -4.41 -14.77
N ALA A 12 -7.96 -5.58 -14.16
CA ALA A 12 -7.02 -6.60 -14.63
C ALA A 12 -5.57 -6.11 -14.89
N LYS A 13 -5.19 -4.92 -14.40
CA LYS A 13 -3.85 -4.35 -14.58
C LYS A 13 -2.81 -5.02 -13.68
N LYS A 14 -1.54 -4.95 -14.09
CA LYS A 14 -0.39 -5.60 -13.44
C LYS A 14 0.15 -4.84 -12.21
N TRP A 15 -0.07 -3.53 -12.17
CA TRP A 15 0.49 -2.63 -11.15
C TRP A 15 -0.57 -1.63 -10.72
N PHE A 16 -0.72 -1.50 -9.41
CA PHE A 16 -1.42 -0.38 -8.76
C PHE A 16 -0.38 0.65 -8.38
N CYS A 17 -0.60 1.93 -8.67
CA CYS A 17 0.24 2.99 -8.15
C CYS A 17 -0.66 4.12 -7.65
N HIS A 18 -0.38 4.60 -6.44
CA HIS A 18 -1.08 5.70 -5.80
C HIS A 18 -0.17 6.93 -5.78
N PHE A 19 -0.76 8.09 -6.07
CA PHE A 19 -0.11 9.41 -6.06
C PHE A 19 -1.15 10.44 -5.63
N ASP A 20 -0.74 11.44 -4.86
CA ASP A 20 -1.58 12.58 -4.49
C ASP A 20 -1.76 13.54 -5.68
N ASP A 21 -2.73 14.45 -5.61
CA ASP A 21 -3.04 15.41 -6.68
C ASP A 21 -1.96 16.48 -6.88
N ASP A 22 -1.07 16.64 -5.90
CA ASP A 22 0.09 17.53 -5.92
C ASP A 22 1.40 16.84 -6.38
N ASN A 23 1.34 15.56 -6.76
CA ASN A 23 2.50 14.80 -7.19
C ASN A 23 2.81 14.97 -8.69
N TYR A 24 4.08 15.24 -9.02
CA TYR A 24 4.58 15.13 -10.39
C TYR A 24 5.06 13.69 -10.68
N VAL A 25 4.46 13.04 -11.69
CA VAL A 25 4.79 11.66 -12.05
C VAL A 25 5.54 11.60 -13.39
N ASN A 26 6.81 11.19 -13.35
CA ASN A 26 7.57 10.85 -14.55
C ASN A 26 7.21 9.44 -15.05
N VAL A 27 6.14 9.35 -15.84
CA VAL A 27 5.58 8.08 -16.33
C VAL A 27 6.60 7.21 -17.10
N PRO A 28 7.43 7.74 -18.03
CA PRO A 28 8.43 6.92 -18.72
C PRO A 28 9.46 6.29 -17.77
N ARG A 29 9.89 7.02 -16.73
CA ARG A 29 10.82 6.48 -15.73
C ARG A 29 10.15 5.45 -14.85
N LEU A 30 8.90 5.69 -14.42
CA LEU A 30 8.11 4.74 -13.65
C LEU A 30 7.94 3.41 -14.40
N LEU A 31 7.58 3.46 -15.69
CA LEU A 31 7.43 2.26 -16.51
C LEU A 31 8.73 1.45 -16.58
N LYS A 32 9.87 2.11 -16.82
CA LYS A 32 11.19 1.46 -16.83
C LYS A 32 11.53 0.78 -15.50
N LEU A 33 11.15 1.41 -14.37
CA LEU A 33 11.34 0.81 -13.05
C LEU A 33 10.47 -0.44 -12.89
N LEU A 34 9.17 -0.34 -13.14
CA LEU A 34 8.22 -1.44 -12.95
C LEU A 34 8.51 -2.65 -13.85
N GLN A 35 9.10 -2.43 -15.03
CA GLN A 35 9.54 -3.50 -15.93
C GLN A 35 10.68 -4.35 -15.36
N ALA A 36 11.44 -3.85 -14.37
CA ALA A 36 12.51 -4.60 -13.72
C ALA A 36 12.00 -5.60 -12.66
N TYR A 37 10.71 -5.58 -12.34
CA TYR A 37 10.10 -6.43 -11.31
C TYR A 37 9.05 -7.35 -11.91
N ASN A 38 8.97 -8.59 -11.40
CA ASN A 38 7.95 -9.54 -11.80
C ASN A 38 6.61 -9.22 -11.10
N PRO A 39 5.54 -8.84 -11.81
CA PRO A 39 4.26 -8.48 -11.19
C PRO A 39 3.49 -9.68 -10.59
N GLN A 40 3.98 -10.91 -10.80
CA GLN A 40 3.45 -12.13 -10.18
C GLN A 40 4.08 -12.43 -8.80
N GLU A 41 5.08 -11.65 -8.39
CA GLU A 41 5.69 -11.70 -7.06
C GLU A 41 5.17 -10.55 -6.19
N ASP A 42 5.33 -10.69 -4.87
CA ASP A 42 4.85 -9.72 -3.89
C ASP A 42 5.78 -8.50 -3.83
N TRP A 43 5.38 -7.38 -4.44
CA TRP A 43 6.16 -6.14 -4.44
C TRP A 43 5.36 -4.97 -3.87
N TYR A 44 5.92 -4.34 -2.85
CA TYR A 44 5.52 -3.03 -2.34
C TYR A 44 6.67 -2.05 -2.55
N LEU A 45 6.54 -1.16 -3.53
CA LEU A 45 7.58 -0.24 -3.96
C LEU A 45 7.21 1.18 -3.57
N GLY A 46 8.05 1.83 -2.77
CA GLY A 46 7.85 3.21 -2.37
C GLY A 46 9.00 3.71 -1.50
N LYS A 47 8.93 4.99 -1.10
CA LYS A 47 9.90 5.58 -0.18
C LYS A 47 9.50 5.29 1.26
N PRO A 48 10.35 4.63 2.09
CA PRO A 48 10.06 4.46 3.51
C PRO A 48 9.84 5.81 4.20
N SER A 49 8.77 5.93 4.97
CA SER A 49 8.34 7.23 5.53
C SER A 49 9.19 7.73 6.69
N ILE A 50 9.69 6.81 7.50
CA ILE A 50 10.46 7.09 8.71
C ILE A 50 11.86 6.45 8.60
N ARG A 51 12.74 6.69 9.58
CA ARG A 51 14.12 6.12 9.60
C ARG A 51 14.24 4.81 10.37
N SER A 52 13.20 4.46 11.12
CA SER A 52 13.06 3.25 11.91
C SER A 52 11.65 2.72 11.67
N PRO A 53 11.38 1.40 11.80
CA PRO A 53 10.04 0.88 11.61
C PRO A 53 9.07 1.51 12.62
N LEU A 54 7.80 1.63 12.22
CA LEU A 54 6.74 2.10 13.08
C LEU A 54 6.39 0.99 14.07
N GLU A 55 6.36 1.33 15.35
CA GLU A 55 5.96 0.40 16.40
C GLU A 55 4.57 0.78 16.91
N ILE A 56 3.64 -0.17 16.83
CA ILE A 56 2.29 -0.02 17.37
C ILE A 56 1.94 -1.19 18.27
N VAL A 57 1.14 -0.92 19.30
CA VAL A 57 0.55 -1.98 20.13
C VAL A 57 -0.73 -2.45 19.44
N SER A 58 -0.84 -3.76 19.19
CA SER A 58 -2.06 -4.35 18.65
C SER A 58 -3.25 -4.05 19.58
N ARG A 59 -4.36 -3.60 18.99
CA ARG A 59 -5.58 -3.31 19.75
C ARG A 59 -6.36 -4.56 20.15
N ASP A 60 -6.21 -5.64 19.39
CA ASP A 60 -6.85 -6.93 19.70
C ASP A 60 -6.08 -7.70 20.76
N ASP A 61 -4.76 -7.54 20.75
CA ASP A 61 -3.86 -8.23 21.65
C ASP A 61 -2.86 -7.22 22.21
N LYS A 62 -3.20 -6.65 23.37
CA LYS A 62 -2.39 -5.60 24.02
C LYS A 62 -0.97 -6.07 24.40
N GLN A 63 -0.66 -7.36 24.29
CA GLN A 63 0.68 -7.89 24.51
C GLN A 63 1.52 -7.99 23.22
N LYS A 64 0.91 -7.75 22.06
CA LYS A 64 1.58 -7.88 20.76
C LYS A 64 1.99 -6.51 20.22
N ASN A 65 3.29 -6.26 20.22
CA ASN A 65 3.88 -5.16 19.48
C ASN A 65 4.05 -5.55 18.01
N ILE A 66 3.62 -4.68 17.11
CA ILE A 66 3.76 -4.83 15.66
C ILE A 66 4.76 -3.77 15.21
N SER A 67 5.79 -4.20 14.49
CA SER A 67 6.85 -3.34 13.95
C SER A 67 6.91 -3.51 12.44
N PHE A 68 6.73 -2.43 11.69
CA PHE A 68 6.67 -2.49 10.23
C PHE A 68 7.10 -1.19 9.55
N TRP A 69 7.46 -1.30 8.27
CA TRP A 69 7.73 -0.16 7.41
C TRP A 69 6.54 0.09 6.50
N PHE A 70 6.32 1.35 6.13
CA PHE A 70 5.31 1.74 5.17
C PHE A 70 5.89 2.79 4.21
N ALA A 71 5.38 2.81 2.98
CA ALA A 71 5.73 3.84 2.02
C ALA A 71 4.96 5.13 2.32
N THR A 72 5.61 6.29 2.22
CA THR A 72 4.91 7.58 2.35
C THR A 72 3.93 7.78 1.20
N GLY A 73 2.67 8.08 1.52
CA GLY A 73 1.63 8.36 0.52
C GLY A 73 2.02 9.45 -0.48
N GLY A 74 2.43 10.62 0.01
CA GLY A 74 2.81 11.76 -0.83
C GLY A 74 4.14 11.63 -1.59
N ALA A 75 4.88 10.53 -1.44
CA ALA A 75 6.00 10.19 -2.33
C ALA A 75 5.55 9.30 -3.51
N GLY A 76 4.30 8.84 -3.48
CA GLY A 76 3.76 7.79 -4.30
C GLY A 76 4.30 6.40 -3.94
N PHE A 77 3.49 5.38 -4.20
CA PHE A 77 3.89 3.98 -4.08
C PHE A 77 3.22 3.11 -5.12
N CYS A 78 3.77 1.93 -5.37
CA CYS A 78 3.20 0.94 -6.26
C CYS A 78 3.14 -0.45 -5.61
N LEU A 79 2.08 -1.20 -5.92
CA LEU A 79 1.88 -2.60 -5.55
C LEU A 79 1.81 -3.48 -6.79
N SER A 80 2.44 -4.65 -6.74
CA SER A 80 2.22 -5.68 -7.76
C SER A 80 0.81 -6.25 -7.65
N ARG A 81 0.29 -6.78 -8.77
CA ARG A 81 -1.02 -7.46 -8.77
C ARG A 81 -1.04 -8.65 -7.81
N ALA A 82 0.03 -9.43 -7.73
CA ALA A 82 0.11 -10.56 -6.80
C ALA A 82 -0.07 -10.12 -5.34
N LEU A 83 0.64 -9.08 -4.92
CA LEU A 83 0.50 -8.53 -3.57
C LEU A 83 -0.92 -8.00 -3.33
N ALA A 84 -1.47 -7.23 -4.27
CA ALA A 84 -2.82 -6.70 -4.14
C ALA A 84 -3.88 -7.81 -4.02
N LEU A 85 -3.75 -8.90 -4.78
CA LEU A 85 -4.64 -10.07 -4.66
C LEU A 85 -4.50 -10.75 -3.30
N LYS A 86 -3.27 -10.85 -2.78
CA LYS A 86 -3.03 -11.39 -1.43
C LYS A 86 -3.66 -10.52 -0.33
N MET A 87 -3.79 -9.22 -0.57
CA MET A 87 -4.43 -8.26 0.34
C MET A 87 -5.97 -8.25 0.23
N LEU A 88 -6.58 -8.90 -0.77
CA LEU A 88 -8.04 -8.96 -0.95
C LEU A 88 -8.80 -9.26 0.36
N PRO A 89 -8.44 -10.28 1.17
CA PRO A 89 -9.22 -10.63 2.34
C PRO A 89 -9.31 -9.52 3.38
N VAL A 90 -8.36 -8.58 3.37
CA VAL A 90 -8.19 -7.53 4.40
C VAL A 90 -8.40 -6.11 3.86
N ALA A 91 -8.24 -5.87 2.55
CA ALA A 91 -8.27 -4.53 1.97
C ALA A 91 -9.47 -4.27 1.04
N SER A 92 -10.07 -5.29 0.43
CA SER A 92 -11.15 -5.06 -0.55
C SER A 92 -12.54 -4.92 0.07
N GLY A 93 -13.46 -4.32 -0.68
CA GLY A 93 -14.88 -4.24 -0.32
C GLY A 93 -15.12 -3.43 0.97
N GLY A 94 -14.38 -2.33 1.14
CA GLY A 94 -14.47 -1.44 2.30
C GLY A 94 -13.70 -1.90 3.54
N LYS A 95 -13.09 -3.09 3.54
CA LYS A 95 -12.33 -3.60 4.71
C LYS A 95 -11.09 -2.76 5.02
N PHE A 96 -10.47 -2.14 4.01
CA PHE A 96 -9.37 -1.19 4.21
C PHE A 96 -9.77 -0.07 5.19
N ILE A 97 -10.98 0.47 5.03
CA ILE A 97 -11.53 1.52 5.92
C ILE A 97 -11.63 0.99 7.35
N SER A 98 -12.17 -0.23 7.53
CA SER A 98 -12.29 -0.85 8.85
C SER A 98 -10.94 -1.05 9.55
N ILE A 99 -9.88 -1.38 8.79
CA ILE A 99 -8.52 -1.47 9.36
C ILE A 99 -8.01 -0.09 9.74
N GLY A 100 -8.14 0.90 8.86
CA GLY A 100 -7.74 2.29 9.13
C GLY A 100 -8.43 2.86 10.38
N GLU A 101 -9.74 2.68 10.50
CA GLU A 101 -10.52 3.08 11.69
C GLU A 101 -10.08 2.36 12.97
N LYS A 102 -9.68 1.09 12.83
CA LYS A 102 -9.19 0.28 13.95
C LYS A 102 -7.83 0.76 14.43
N ILE A 103 -6.87 0.96 13.54
CA ILE A 103 -5.51 1.40 13.91
C ILE A 103 -5.48 2.89 14.27
N ARG A 104 -6.39 3.70 13.71
CA ARG A 104 -6.47 5.17 13.79
C ARG A 104 -5.18 5.86 13.37
N LEU A 105 -4.62 5.39 12.26
CA LEU A 105 -3.44 5.95 11.61
C LEU A 105 -3.81 6.28 10.15
N PRO A 106 -3.01 7.12 9.47
CA PRO A 106 -3.28 7.50 8.09
C PRO A 106 -3.35 6.31 7.11
N ASP A 107 -3.90 6.56 5.92
CA ASP A 107 -4.10 5.51 4.90
C ASP A 107 -2.79 4.85 4.44
N ASP A 108 -1.70 5.61 4.32
CA ASP A 108 -0.39 5.07 3.93
C ASP A 108 0.20 4.13 5.00
N VAL A 109 -0.04 4.43 6.28
CA VAL A 109 0.25 3.51 7.39
C VAL A 109 -0.64 2.28 7.35
N THR A 110 -1.93 2.43 7.01
CA THR A 110 -2.87 1.30 6.86
C THR A 110 -2.48 0.37 5.72
N MET A 111 -1.84 0.90 4.69
CA MET A 111 -1.33 0.13 3.55
C MET A 111 -0.08 -0.71 3.90
N GLY A 112 0.71 -0.27 4.88
CA GLY A 112 1.91 -1.00 5.37
C GLY A 112 1.58 -2.13 6.32
#